data_AF-A0A8K0KID4-F1
#
_entry.id   AF-A0A8K0KID4-F1
#
_cell.length_a   1.000
_cell.length_b   1.000
_cell.length_c   1.000
_cell.angle_alpha   90.00
_cell.angle_beta   90.00
_cell.angle_gamma   90.00
#
_symmetry.space_group_name_H-M   'P 1'
#
loop_
_entity.id
_entity.type
_entity.pdbx_description
1 polymer ?
#
loop_
_entity_poly.entity_id
_entity_poly.type
_entity_poly.pdbx_seq_one_letter_code
_entity_poly.pdbx_strand_id
1 'polypeptide(L)'
;MELENLISSFQLETLDDGWVESVWENEFMELEELPTEYLSSEEFDMVVQDFKVEIKNVILSCSAENNESLRIWDILGQHTKRLLPVIYYFINQGKVDSENDESRSACLSAASLYFLLLSIPGSSAYRVFRTLLFENALDCFKLSSLLKEESTGKKRIQDEDYDEGDNEGLFYGQKYQLAEGLNSALLDLLSLLKIFSLKDKQTSFELVVQTLTSLTQVDNKISKLNFAWSHASKYNLPTHRNLDDLLHSLSYNAFVALYLLSRGRLHESDVACVEMVLDNLLPGLAWGGSLGTARERTIMRHNVLAFVRNCLLPIAKEQDELEGTVLTLVRHLCGAVVRMATDVRRLVKELQDSMPNIIIALVERFKDVSPTVCGKALSAVSECASLPSIIDIICSSFDRELE
;
A
#
# COMPACT_ATOMS: atom_id res chain seq x y z
N MET A 1 -12.41 1.72 29.72
CA MET A 1 -12.20 3.07 30.31
C MET A 1 -13.13 3.99 29.55
N GLU A 2 -13.92 4.85 30.20
CA GLU A 2 -14.84 5.74 29.45
C GLU A 2 -14.04 6.65 28.51
N LEU A 3 -14.49 6.80 27.26
CA LEU A 3 -13.82 7.56 26.19
C LEU A 3 -13.42 8.98 26.61
N GLU A 4 -14.22 9.63 27.45
CA GLU A 4 -13.96 10.96 28.02
C GLU A 4 -12.66 11.01 28.83
N ASN A 5 -12.36 9.96 29.60
CA ASN A 5 -11.12 9.88 30.36
C ASN A 5 -9.90 9.77 29.44
N LEU A 6 -10.02 9.00 28.36
CA LEU A 6 -8.93 8.84 27.39
C LEU A 6 -8.68 10.14 26.60
N ILE A 7 -9.74 10.88 26.25
CA ILE A 7 -9.61 12.20 25.62
C ILE A 7 -8.94 13.19 26.57
N SER A 8 -9.30 13.14 27.85
CA SER A 8 -8.67 13.99 28.87
C SER A 8 -7.17 13.70 29.01
N SER A 9 -6.73 12.45 28.78
CA SER A 9 -5.31 12.09 28.78
C SER A 9 -4.48 12.76 27.68
N PHE A 10 -5.11 13.23 26.59
CA PHE A 10 -4.41 14.04 25.58
C PHE A 10 -4.07 15.45 26.09
N GLN A 11 -4.63 15.89 27.21
CA GLN A 11 -4.40 17.22 27.77
C GLN A 11 -4.72 18.36 26.78
N LEU A 12 -5.70 18.17 25.90
CA LEU A 12 -6.05 19.15 24.86
C LEU A 12 -6.41 20.53 25.42
N GLU A 13 -6.84 20.60 26.69
CA GLU A 13 -7.18 21.84 27.37
C GLU A 13 -5.96 22.73 27.68
N THR A 14 -4.74 22.17 27.71
CA THR A 14 -3.51 22.92 27.98
C THR A 14 -2.92 23.61 26.74
N LEU A 15 -3.46 23.32 25.55
CA LEU A 15 -3.02 23.93 24.30
C LEU A 15 -3.43 25.40 24.24
N ASP A 16 -2.50 26.24 23.75
CA ASP A 16 -2.77 27.64 23.46
C ASP A 16 -3.78 27.76 22.31
N ASP A 17 -4.85 28.54 22.53
CA ASP A 17 -5.90 28.74 21.53
C ASP A 17 -5.38 29.46 20.27
N GLY A 18 -4.38 30.33 20.42
CA GLY A 18 -3.74 31.02 19.30
C GLY A 18 -2.97 30.05 18.40
N TRP A 19 -2.21 29.12 18.99
CA TRP A 19 -1.54 28.04 18.25
C TRP A 19 -2.54 27.14 17.53
N VAL A 20 -3.62 26.72 18.21
CA VAL A 20 -4.66 25.88 17.60
C VAL A 20 -5.27 26.58 16.39
N GLU A 21 -5.73 27.82 16.54
CA GLU A 21 -6.36 28.55 15.43
C GLU A 21 -5.35 28.88 14.32
N SER A 22 -4.08 29.13 14.64
CA SER A 22 -3.04 29.35 13.62
C SER A 22 -2.83 28.13 12.71
N VAL A 23 -2.68 26.93 13.30
CA VAL A 23 -2.57 25.67 12.52
C VAL A 23 -3.82 25.43 11.66
N TRP A 24 -4.99 25.80 12.19
CA TRP A 24 -6.27 25.67 11.49
C TRP A 24 -6.42 26.64 10.32
N GLU A 25 -6.10 27.91 10.52
CA GLU A 25 -6.18 28.97 9.51
C GLU A 25 -5.13 28.77 8.41
N ASN A 26 -3.98 28.22 8.76
CA ASN A 26 -2.92 27.86 7.81
C ASN A 26 -3.17 26.51 7.11
N GLU A 27 -4.35 25.91 7.28
CA GLU A 27 -4.76 24.67 6.63
C GLU A 27 -3.72 23.53 6.74
N PHE A 28 -3.01 23.44 7.87
CA PHE A 28 -1.98 22.44 8.13
C PHE A 28 -0.78 22.51 7.17
N MET A 29 -0.44 23.71 6.66
CA MET A 29 0.69 23.90 5.74
C MET A 29 2.04 24.03 6.44
N GLU A 30 2.12 24.77 7.53
CA GLU A 30 3.38 25.02 8.24
C GLU A 30 3.40 24.34 9.61
N LEU A 31 4.57 23.78 9.95
CA LEU A 31 4.81 23.19 11.25
C LEU A 31 5.18 24.28 12.24
N GLU A 32 4.24 24.68 13.08
CA GLU A 32 4.50 25.53 14.23
C GLU A 32 5.00 24.69 15.42
N GLU A 33 5.94 25.24 16.19
CA GLU A 33 6.45 24.57 17.39
C GLU A 33 5.33 24.40 18.42
N LEU A 34 5.23 23.19 18.97
CA LEU A 34 4.28 22.88 20.03
C LEU A 34 4.70 23.61 21.32
N PRO A 35 3.74 24.07 22.15
CA PRO A 35 4.07 24.59 23.47
C PRO A 35 4.95 23.60 24.25
N THR A 36 6.08 24.06 24.78
CA THR A 36 7.10 23.22 25.47
C THR A 36 6.58 22.44 26.67
N GLU A 37 5.41 22.82 27.19
CA GLU A 37 4.77 22.20 28.35
C GLU A 37 3.79 21.08 27.97
N TYR A 38 3.61 20.81 26.67
CA TYR A 38 2.75 19.75 26.18
C TYR A 38 3.44 18.38 26.19
N LEU A 39 2.67 17.32 25.93
CA LEU A 39 3.11 15.92 25.88
C LEU A 39 4.36 15.70 25.03
N SER A 40 5.27 14.86 25.51
CA SER A 40 6.37 14.33 24.71
C SER A 40 5.90 13.33 23.65
N SER A 41 6.77 12.96 22.71
CA SER A 41 6.46 11.94 21.70
C SER A 41 6.13 10.58 22.32
N GLU A 42 6.85 10.16 23.36
CA GLU A 42 6.58 8.91 24.09
C GLU A 42 5.22 8.96 24.81
N GLU A 43 4.93 10.06 25.52
CA GLU A 43 3.66 10.23 26.23
C GLU A 43 2.46 10.24 25.29
N PHE A 44 2.59 10.95 24.17
CA PHE A 44 1.57 10.98 23.14
C PHE A 44 1.34 9.58 22.55
N ASP A 45 2.40 8.84 22.22
CA ASP A 45 2.27 7.49 21.67
C ASP A 45 1.51 6.55 22.62
N MET A 46 1.84 6.57 23.92
CA MET A 46 1.13 5.78 24.93
C MET A 46 -0.37 6.09 24.98
N VAL A 47 -0.73 7.39 25.04
CA VAL A 47 -2.14 7.82 25.08
C VAL A 47 -2.86 7.40 23.79
N VAL A 48 -2.20 7.50 22.64
CA VAL A 48 -2.77 7.08 21.35
C VAL A 48 -3.03 5.58 21.32
N GLN A 49 -2.13 4.72 21.80
CA GLN A 49 -2.38 3.27 21.78
C GLN A 49 -3.63 2.89 22.58
N ASP A 50 -3.79 3.44 23.78
CA ASP A 50 -4.97 3.19 24.62
C ASP A 50 -6.24 3.70 23.94
N PHE A 51 -6.17 4.90 23.37
CA PHE A 51 -7.31 5.51 22.67
C PHE A 51 -7.70 4.72 21.41
N LYS A 52 -6.73 4.23 20.64
CA LYS A 52 -6.97 3.42 19.43
C LYS A 52 -7.76 2.15 19.73
N VAL A 53 -7.47 1.46 20.85
CA VAL A 53 -8.20 0.25 21.25
C VAL A 53 -9.68 0.56 21.43
N GLU A 54 -10.00 1.66 22.11
CA GLU A 54 -11.38 2.08 22.34
C GLU A 54 -12.08 2.50 21.03
N ILE A 55 -11.42 3.30 20.19
CA ILE A 55 -11.98 3.71 18.89
C ILE A 55 -12.26 2.50 17.98
N LYS A 56 -11.36 1.50 17.94
CA LYS A 56 -11.58 0.27 17.18
C LYS A 56 -12.80 -0.49 17.68
N ASN A 57 -12.98 -0.60 19.00
CA ASN A 57 -14.17 -1.22 19.58
C ASN A 57 -15.44 -0.48 19.16
N VAL A 58 -15.41 0.87 19.19
CA VAL A 58 -16.56 1.68 18.76
C VAL A 58 -16.87 1.52 17.28
N ILE A 59 -15.87 1.51 16.40
CA ILE A 59 -16.06 1.29 14.95
C ILE A 59 -16.74 -0.06 14.70
N LEU A 60 -16.30 -1.11 15.41
CA LEU A 60 -16.91 -2.44 15.32
C LEU A 60 -18.39 -2.42 15.78
N SER A 61 -18.69 -1.75 16.90
CA SER A 61 -20.05 -1.66 17.44
C SER A 61 -20.99 -0.78 16.59
N CYS A 62 -20.46 0.25 15.92
CA CYS A 62 -21.24 1.12 15.03
C CYS A 62 -21.81 0.38 13.81
N SER A 63 -21.21 -0.74 13.40
CA SER A 63 -21.69 -1.55 12.29
C SER A 63 -22.99 -2.33 12.58
N ALA A 64 -23.47 -2.30 13.83
CA ALA A 64 -24.61 -3.08 14.33
C ALA A 64 -25.92 -2.26 14.53
N GLU A 65 -26.20 -1.27 13.67
CA GLU A 65 -27.45 -0.47 13.67
C GLU A 65 -27.73 0.36 14.95
N ASN A 66 -26.73 0.62 15.79
CA ASN A 66 -26.90 1.42 17.01
C ASN A 66 -26.49 2.89 16.83
N ASN A 67 -27.18 3.80 17.54
CA ASN A 67 -26.87 5.24 17.67
C ASN A 67 -25.52 5.56 18.36
N GLU A 68 -24.60 4.61 18.45
CA GLU A 68 -23.31 4.79 19.12
C GLU A 68 -22.39 5.74 18.37
N SER A 69 -22.51 5.83 17.05
CA SER A 69 -21.76 6.79 16.22
C SER A 69 -22.10 8.25 16.58
N LEU A 70 -23.35 8.55 16.93
CA LEU A 70 -23.73 9.90 17.37
C LEU A 70 -23.13 10.22 18.74
N ARG A 71 -23.17 9.26 19.67
CA ARG A 71 -22.65 9.43 21.03
C ARG A 71 -21.14 9.67 21.06
N ILE A 72 -20.38 8.99 20.21
CA ILE A 72 -18.93 9.23 20.14
C ILE A 72 -18.61 10.63 19.63
N TRP A 73 -19.37 11.11 18.64
CA TRP A 73 -19.17 12.46 18.12
C TRP A 73 -19.69 13.56 19.04
N ASP A 74 -20.63 13.28 19.94
CA ASP A 74 -21.01 14.23 20.99
C ASP A 74 -19.80 14.60 21.87
N ILE A 75 -18.89 13.64 22.08
CA ILE A 75 -17.65 13.84 22.83
C ILE A 75 -16.54 14.36 21.88
N LEU A 76 -16.19 13.60 20.84
CA LEU A 76 -15.07 13.93 19.95
C LEU A 76 -15.27 15.21 19.15
N GLY A 77 -16.50 15.53 18.79
CA GLY A 77 -16.82 16.71 18.00
C GLY A 77 -16.39 18.01 18.68
N GLN A 78 -16.43 18.05 20.02
CA GLN A 78 -16.01 19.20 20.81
C GLN A 78 -14.48 19.38 20.79
N HIS A 79 -13.75 18.27 20.70
CA HIS A 79 -12.28 18.25 20.79
C HIS A 79 -11.57 18.17 19.43
N THR A 80 -12.30 17.94 18.33
CA THR A 80 -11.72 17.75 16.98
C THR A 80 -10.85 18.95 16.56
N LYS A 81 -11.26 20.17 16.93
CA LYS A 81 -10.47 21.39 16.67
C LYS A 81 -9.11 21.37 17.36
N ARG A 82 -8.97 20.77 18.54
CA ARG A 82 -7.66 20.74 19.22
C ARG A 82 -6.86 19.49 18.88
N LEU A 83 -7.55 18.37 18.68
CA LEU A 83 -6.92 17.08 18.40
C LEU A 83 -6.24 17.02 17.03
N LEU A 84 -6.85 17.58 15.97
CA LEU A 84 -6.26 17.49 14.62
C LEU A 84 -4.92 18.24 14.48
N PRO A 85 -4.75 19.46 15.01
CA PRO A 85 -3.45 20.12 15.07
C PRO A 85 -2.37 19.30 15.79
N VAL A 86 -2.71 18.65 16.91
CA VAL A 86 -1.77 17.79 17.65
C VAL A 86 -1.35 16.59 16.80
N ILE A 87 -2.32 15.91 16.16
CA ILE A 87 -2.04 14.81 15.24
C ILE A 87 -1.13 15.27 14.10
N TYR A 88 -1.43 16.43 13.51
CA TYR A 88 -0.60 17.03 12.46
C TYR A 88 0.83 17.30 12.94
N TYR A 89 1.00 17.86 14.14
CA TYR A 89 2.30 18.13 14.71
C TYR A 89 3.14 16.85 14.82
N PHE A 90 2.62 15.80 15.47
CA PHE A 90 3.36 14.54 15.66
C PHE A 90 3.63 13.80 14.35
N ILE A 91 2.72 13.89 13.36
CA ILE A 91 2.98 13.37 12.01
C ILE A 91 4.21 14.04 11.39
N ASN A 92 4.34 15.37 11.49
CA ASN A 92 5.45 16.07 10.87
C ASN A 92 6.74 16.01 11.71
N GLN A 93 6.63 15.95 13.03
CA GLN A 93 7.77 15.81 13.92
C GLN A 93 8.57 14.53 13.59
N GLY A 94 7.93 13.38 13.42
CA GLY A 94 8.65 12.15 13.04
C GLY A 94 9.16 12.12 11.60
N LYS A 95 8.76 13.07 10.74
CA LYS A 95 9.39 13.27 9.43
C LYS A 95 10.65 14.10 9.53
N VAL A 96 10.62 15.16 10.35
CA VAL A 96 11.78 16.04 10.59
C VAL A 96 12.85 15.30 11.39
N ASP A 97 12.44 14.58 12.44
CA ASP A 97 13.29 13.85 13.36
C ASP A 97 13.16 12.33 13.12
N SER A 98 13.37 11.91 11.88
CA SER A 98 13.21 10.50 11.47
C SER A 98 14.29 9.57 12.03
N GLU A 99 15.35 10.09 12.64
CA GLU A 99 16.41 9.33 13.29
C GLU A 99 16.01 8.88 14.71
N ASN A 100 15.19 9.68 15.39
CA ASN A 100 14.67 9.39 16.72
C ASN A 100 13.54 8.33 16.66
N ASP A 101 13.68 7.30 17.49
CA ASP A 101 12.73 6.19 17.55
C ASP A 101 11.37 6.58 18.12
N GLU A 102 11.36 7.44 19.15
CA GLU A 102 10.14 7.93 19.79
C GLU A 102 9.35 8.83 18.82
N SER A 103 10.05 9.73 18.12
CA SER A 103 9.46 10.61 17.10
C SER A 103 8.85 9.79 15.95
N ARG A 104 9.53 8.73 15.47
CA ARG A 104 8.98 7.81 14.47
C ARG A 104 7.74 7.07 14.96
N SER A 105 7.78 6.54 16.19
CA SER A 105 6.64 5.81 16.78
C SER A 105 5.41 6.71 16.91
N ALA A 106 5.59 7.90 17.50
CA ALA A 106 4.54 8.90 17.65
C ALA A 106 3.95 9.34 16.31
N CYS A 107 4.78 9.49 15.27
CA CYS A 107 4.35 9.83 13.92
C CYS A 107 3.45 8.74 13.30
N LEU A 108 3.85 7.46 13.41
CA LEU A 108 3.05 6.35 12.90
C LEU A 108 1.75 6.17 13.69
N SER A 109 1.79 6.40 15.00
CA SER A 109 0.62 6.39 15.88
C SER A 109 -0.34 7.54 15.59
N ALA A 110 0.17 8.74 15.34
CA ALA A 110 -0.64 9.89 14.91
C ALA A 110 -1.33 9.62 13.55
N ALA A 111 -0.60 9.09 12.56
CA ALA A 111 -1.18 8.73 11.26
C ALA A 111 -2.26 7.65 11.39
N SER A 112 -1.97 6.61 12.17
CA SER A 112 -2.90 5.54 12.52
C SER A 112 -4.17 6.05 13.21
N LEU A 113 -4.01 6.94 14.20
CA LEU A 113 -5.14 7.59 14.87
C LEU A 113 -5.98 8.40 13.88
N TYR A 114 -5.34 9.17 13.00
CA TYR A 114 -6.05 9.95 11.99
C TYR A 114 -6.89 9.06 11.06
N PHE A 115 -6.33 7.94 10.59
CA PHE A 115 -7.10 6.99 9.77
C PHE A 115 -8.29 6.39 10.53
N LEU A 116 -8.13 6.09 11.82
CA LEU A 116 -9.23 5.60 12.65
C LEU A 116 -10.31 6.65 12.87
N LEU A 117 -9.95 7.90 13.15
CA LEU A 117 -10.93 9.00 13.29
C LEU A 117 -11.76 9.19 12.01
N LEU A 118 -11.11 9.09 10.84
CA LEU A 118 -11.81 9.13 9.55
C LEU A 118 -12.71 7.91 9.33
N SER A 119 -12.36 6.76 9.91
CA SER A 119 -13.12 5.50 9.84
C SER A 119 -14.39 5.50 10.69
N ILE A 120 -14.53 6.43 11.65
CA ILE A 120 -15.76 6.56 12.45
C ILE A 120 -16.88 7.10 11.55
N PRO A 121 -18.03 6.40 11.43
CA PRO A 121 -19.17 6.89 10.66
C PRO A 121 -19.60 8.29 11.13
N GLY A 122 -19.76 9.24 10.19
CA GLY A 122 -20.10 10.63 10.51
C GLY A 122 -18.92 11.60 10.52
N SER A 123 -17.68 11.12 10.34
CA SER A 123 -16.45 11.94 10.29
C SER A 123 -16.51 13.13 9.30
N SER A 124 -17.29 13.00 8.22
CA SER A 124 -17.52 14.08 7.24
C SER A 124 -18.31 15.26 7.82
N ALA A 125 -19.29 15.02 8.70
CA ALA A 125 -20.08 16.07 9.33
C ALA A 125 -19.25 16.95 10.27
N TYR A 126 -18.26 16.34 10.92
CA TYR A 126 -17.31 17.01 11.83
C TYR A 126 -16.08 17.56 11.11
N ARG A 127 -16.07 17.50 9.77
CA ARG A 127 -14.99 18.01 8.91
C ARG A 127 -13.62 17.49 9.36
N VAL A 128 -13.54 16.23 9.76
CA VAL A 128 -12.28 15.60 10.21
C VAL A 128 -11.31 15.47 9.05
N PHE A 129 -11.82 15.17 7.85
CA PHE A 129 -11.01 15.09 6.66
C PHE A 129 -10.41 16.46 6.29
N ARG A 130 -9.08 16.50 6.31
CA ARG A 130 -8.23 17.59 5.82
C ARG A 130 -7.26 17.01 4.80
N THR A 131 -7.27 17.56 3.58
CA THR A 131 -6.49 17.04 2.45
C THR A 131 -5.01 16.94 2.80
N LEU A 132 -4.41 18.04 3.26
CA LEU A 132 -2.99 18.08 3.55
C LEU A 132 -2.60 17.21 4.75
N LEU A 133 -3.45 17.11 5.78
CA LEU A 133 -3.23 16.19 6.89
C LEU A 133 -3.28 14.72 6.44
N PHE A 134 -4.18 14.39 5.52
CA PHE A 134 -4.29 13.04 4.95
C PHE A 134 -3.09 12.67 4.09
N GLU A 135 -2.65 13.58 3.23
CA GLU A 135 -1.42 13.41 2.46
C GLU A 135 -0.21 13.26 3.39
N ASN A 136 -0.15 14.07 4.46
CA ASN A 136 0.90 13.97 5.45
C ASN A 136 0.89 12.64 6.21
N ALA A 137 -0.28 12.11 6.55
CA ALA A 137 -0.43 10.80 7.20
C ALA A 137 0.01 9.64 6.27
N LEU A 138 -0.28 9.74 4.97
CA LEU A 138 0.21 8.77 3.98
C LEU A 138 1.72 8.83 3.83
N ASP A 139 2.29 10.02 3.86
CA ASP A 139 3.73 10.22 3.77
C ASP A 139 4.53 9.55 4.89
N CYS A 140 3.91 9.25 6.04
CA CYS A 140 4.55 8.47 7.11
C CYS A 140 5.00 7.08 6.62
N PHE A 141 4.33 6.50 5.60
CA PHE A 141 4.75 5.23 5.01
C PHE A 141 6.09 5.31 4.25
N LYS A 142 6.57 6.52 3.91
CA LYS A 142 7.90 6.72 3.33
C LYS A 142 9.03 6.32 4.28
N LEU A 143 8.76 6.25 5.59
CA LEU A 143 9.69 5.70 6.59
C LEU A 143 10.04 4.22 6.31
N SER A 144 9.24 3.50 5.53
CA SER A 144 9.58 2.14 5.06
C SER A 144 10.88 2.08 4.25
N SER A 145 11.35 3.20 3.72
CA SER A 145 12.67 3.29 3.07
C SER A 145 13.82 2.95 4.02
N LEU A 146 13.71 3.26 5.32
CA LEU A 146 14.69 2.95 6.36
C LEU A 146 14.81 1.44 6.66
N LEU A 147 13.85 0.64 6.20
CA LEU A 147 13.87 -0.82 6.35
C LEU A 147 14.72 -1.51 5.29
N LYS A 148 15.04 -0.83 4.18
CA LYS A 148 15.86 -1.40 3.11
C LYS A 148 17.30 -1.48 3.59
N GLU A 149 17.92 -2.65 3.42
CA GLU A 149 19.36 -2.79 3.64
C GLU A 149 20.08 -2.03 2.53
N GLU A 150 20.87 -1.00 2.87
CA GLU A 150 21.87 -0.50 1.95
C GLU A 150 22.87 -1.62 1.69
N SER A 151 22.75 -2.26 0.54
CA SER A 151 23.78 -3.16 0.02
C SER A 151 25.00 -2.35 -0.41
N THR A 152 25.67 -1.66 0.53
CA THR A 152 27.04 -1.22 0.30
C THR A 152 27.88 -2.49 0.14
N GLY A 153 28.31 -2.71 -1.10
CA GLY A 153 29.00 -3.92 -1.53
C GLY A 153 30.30 -4.15 -0.77
N LYS A 154 30.24 -4.86 0.36
CA LYS A 154 31.43 -5.47 0.97
C LYS A 154 31.84 -6.67 0.13
N LYS A 155 32.72 -6.41 -0.85
CA LYS A 155 33.65 -7.43 -1.35
C LYS A 155 34.27 -8.12 -0.13
N ARG A 156 34.18 -9.45 -0.10
CA ARG A 156 34.99 -10.29 0.77
C ARG A 156 36.47 -9.90 0.56
N ILE A 157 37.03 -9.18 1.50
CA ILE A 157 38.48 -9.11 1.71
C ILE A 157 38.68 -9.72 3.09
N GLN A 158 39.40 -10.83 3.10
CA GLN A 158 39.94 -11.45 4.29
C GLN A 158 40.96 -10.51 4.94
N ASP A 159 41.04 -10.64 6.26
CA ASP A 159 42.13 -10.23 7.15
C ASP A 159 42.02 -8.85 7.82
N GLU A 160 41.77 -8.95 9.14
CA GLU A 160 42.31 -8.17 10.25
C GLU A 160 42.75 -6.73 9.98
N ASP A 161 41.93 -5.74 10.37
CA ASP A 161 42.34 -4.63 11.25
C ASP A 161 41.14 -3.71 11.56
N TYR A 162 41.20 -3.06 12.72
CA TYR A 162 40.19 -2.17 13.30
C TYR A 162 39.79 -1.02 12.38
N ASP A 163 38.48 -0.81 12.18
CA ASP A 163 37.92 0.51 11.89
C ASP A 163 36.48 0.60 12.42
N GLU A 164 36.29 1.37 13.50
CA GLU A 164 34.99 1.88 13.95
C GLU A 164 34.49 2.87 12.89
N GLY A 165 33.89 2.34 11.82
CA GLY A 165 33.20 3.12 10.80
C GLY A 165 31.71 3.13 11.07
N ASP A 166 31.18 4.32 11.37
CA ASP A 166 29.77 4.68 11.47
C ASP A 166 28.89 3.84 10.54
N ASN A 167 28.13 2.91 11.12
CA ASN A 167 27.09 2.21 10.42
C ASN A 167 25.79 2.99 10.68
N GLU A 168 25.53 4.01 9.87
CA GLU A 168 24.33 4.89 9.85
C GLU A 168 23.02 4.15 9.54
N GLY A 169 22.87 2.91 9.98
CA GLY A 169 21.69 2.08 9.76
C GLY A 169 20.96 1.79 11.07
N LEU A 170 19.61 1.77 11.01
CA LEU A 170 18.78 1.38 12.15
C LEU A 170 19.18 0.00 12.69
N PHE A 171 19.24 -0.12 14.02
CA PHE A 171 19.45 -1.40 14.69
C PHE A 171 18.25 -2.34 14.44
N TYR A 172 18.46 -3.65 14.59
CA TYR A 172 17.41 -4.64 14.35
C TYR A 172 16.13 -4.37 15.16
N GLY A 173 16.27 -3.95 16.43
CA GLY A 173 15.13 -3.59 17.29
C GLY A 173 14.32 -2.41 16.72
N GLN A 174 15.00 -1.34 16.31
CA GLN A 174 14.37 -0.17 15.69
C GLN A 174 13.70 -0.52 14.35
N LYS A 175 14.32 -1.38 13.53
CA LYS A 175 13.70 -1.90 12.30
C LYS A 175 12.44 -2.70 12.59
N TYR A 176 12.45 -3.49 13.67
CA TYR A 176 11.29 -4.26 14.11
C TYR A 176 10.14 -3.34 14.54
N GLN A 177 10.41 -2.37 15.43
CA GLN A 177 9.42 -1.39 15.89
C GLN A 177 8.85 -0.57 14.74
N LEU A 178 9.70 -0.11 13.83
CA LEU A 178 9.28 0.61 12.62
C LEU A 178 8.37 -0.25 11.73
N ALA A 179 8.75 -1.50 11.46
CA ALA A 179 7.94 -2.41 10.66
C ALA A 179 6.59 -2.75 11.32
N GLU A 180 6.56 -2.87 12.65
CA GLU A 180 5.34 -3.06 13.44
C GLU A 180 4.44 -1.84 13.38
N GLY A 181 4.97 -0.64 13.60
CA GLY A 181 4.23 0.62 13.50
C GLY A 181 3.65 0.85 12.10
N LEU A 182 4.43 0.57 11.04
CA LEU A 182 3.95 0.65 9.65
C LEU A 182 2.83 -0.35 9.37
N ASN A 183 2.92 -1.59 9.87
CA ASN A 183 1.82 -2.56 9.75
C ASN A 183 0.57 -2.08 10.49
N SER A 184 0.72 -1.55 11.71
CA SER A 184 -0.38 -1.02 12.51
C SER A 184 -1.11 0.12 11.77
N ALA A 185 -0.36 1.10 11.26
CA ALA A 185 -0.92 2.20 10.48
C ALA A 185 -1.57 1.74 9.17
N LEU A 186 -0.98 0.75 8.47
CA LEU A 186 -1.55 0.21 7.25
C LEU A 186 -2.86 -0.55 7.49
N LEU A 187 -2.97 -1.29 8.61
CA LEU A 187 -4.22 -1.95 9.01
C LEU A 187 -5.33 -0.94 9.34
N ASP A 188 -4.96 0.20 9.89
CA ASP A 188 -5.91 1.29 10.17
C ASP A 188 -6.32 2.03 8.89
N LEU A 189 -5.39 2.25 7.95
CA LEU A 189 -5.72 2.70 6.59
C LEU A 189 -6.63 1.69 5.86
N LEU A 190 -6.36 0.39 5.98
CA LEU A 190 -7.23 -0.66 5.43
C LEU A 190 -8.65 -0.61 6.02
N SER A 191 -8.76 -0.30 7.30
CA SER A 191 -10.06 -0.12 7.96
C SER A 191 -10.78 1.11 7.43
N LEU A 192 -10.04 2.21 7.20
CA LEU A 192 -10.55 3.42 6.57
C LEU A 192 -11.08 3.16 5.16
N LEU A 193 -10.31 2.49 4.31
CA LEU A 193 -10.69 2.20 2.91
C LEU A 193 -11.90 1.27 2.79
N LYS A 194 -12.35 0.63 3.88
CA LYS A 194 -13.62 -0.14 3.86
C LYS A 194 -14.85 0.73 4.11
N ILE A 195 -14.69 1.91 4.69
CA ILE A 195 -15.79 2.72 5.25
C ILE A 195 -15.84 4.11 4.60
N PHE A 196 -14.70 4.73 4.32
CA PHE A 196 -14.60 6.10 3.86
C PHE A 196 -14.35 6.19 2.35
N SER A 197 -15.25 6.88 1.64
CA SER A 197 -15.10 7.08 0.19
C SER A 197 -14.10 8.18 -0.15
N LEU A 198 -13.20 7.86 -1.08
CA LEU A 198 -12.26 8.80 -1.70
C LEU A 198 -12.72 9.29 -3.08
N LYS A 199 -13.95 8.98 -3.50
CA LYS A 199 -14.44 9.25 -4.86
C LYS A 199 -14.32 10.72 -5.29
N ASP A 200 -14.59 11.65 -4.38
CA ASP A 200 -14.52 13.09 -4.67
C ASP A 200 -13.13 13.69 -4.39
N LYS A 201 -12.11 12.85 -4.18
CA LYS A 201 -10.78 13.23 -3.70
C LYS A 201 -9.70 12.56 -4.54
N GLN A 202 -9.72 12.83 -5.85
CA GLN A 202 -8.89 12.14 -6.83
C GLN A 202 -7.38 12.19 -6.49
N THR A 203 -6.85 13.36 -6.11
CA THR A 203 -5.43 13.50 -5.71
C THR A 203 -5.09 12.61 -4.51
N SER A 204 -5.96 12.57 -3.49
CA SER A 204 -5.75 11.73 -2.32
C SER A 204 -5.84 10.24 -2.66
N PHE A 205 -6.75 9.87 -3.57
CA PHE A 205 -6.88 8.49 -4.06
C PHE A 205 -5.61 8.05 -4.82
N GLU A 206 -5.13 8.88 -5.75
CA GLU A 206 -3.88 8.65 -6.47
C GLU A 206 -2.70 8.45 -5.50
N LEU A 207 -2.59 9.30 -4.48
CA LEU A 207 -1.54 9.19 -3.47
C LEU A 207 -1.65 7.90 -2.64
N VAL A 208 -2.86 7.45 -2.29
CA VAL A 208 -3.05 6.15 -1.63
C VAL A 208 -2.53 5.03 -2.53
N VAL A 209 -2.91 5.01 -3.81
CA VAL A 209 -2.46 3.97 -4.76
C VAL A 209 -0.94 3.97 -4.91
N GLN A 210 -0.31 5.14 -5.04
CA GLN A 210 1.14 5.28 -5.11
C GLN A 210 1.82 4.78 -3.83
N THR A 211 1.31 5.17 -2.67
CA THR A 211 1.84 4.79 -1.35
C THR A 211 1.76 3.28 -1.16
N LEU A 212 0.60 2.67 -1.39
CA LEU A 212 0.40 1.24 -1.29
C LEU A 212 1.30 0.48 -2.26
N THR A 213 1.41 0.97 -3.50
CA THR A 213 2.30 0.37 -4.51
C THR A 213 3.76 0.40 -4.05
N SER A 214 4.22 1.49 -3.43
CA SER A 214 5.58 1.55 -2.86
C SER A 214 5.78 0.53 -1.74
N LEU A 215 4.77 0.31 -0.89
CA LEU A 215 4.81 -0.66 0.22
C LEU A 215 4.84 -2.12 -0.26
N THR A 216 4.25 -2.43 -1.43
CA THR A 216 4.35 -3.78 -2.03
C THR A 216 5.79 -4.18 -2.37
N GLN A 217 6.71 -3.22 -2.40
CA GLN A 217 8.11 -3.39 -2.78
C GLN A 217 9.06 -3.51 -1.57
N VAL A 218 8.52 -3.50 -0.35
CA VAL A 218 9.33 -3.57 0.88
C VAL A 218 9.85 -4.99 1.12
N ASP A 219 9.04 -6.03 0.89
CA ASP A 219 9.49 -7.42 0.96
C ASP A 219 10.23 -7.82 -0.32
N ASN A 220 11.53 -8.09 -0.14
CA ASN A 220 12.45 -8.49 -1.19
C ASN A 220 12.89 -9.95 -1.07
N LYS A 221 12.33 -10.73 -0.12
CA LYS A 221 12.77 -12.10 0.20
C LYS A 221 11.76 -13.17 -0.20
N ILE A 222 10.46 -12.91 -0.11
CA ILE A 222 9.41 -13.94 -0.26
C ILE A 222 8.59 -13.75 -1.56
N SER A 223 8.71 -14.72 -2.47
CA SER A 223 8.00 -14.76 -3.78
C SER A 223 6.68 -15.54 -3.77
N LYS A 224 6.09 -15.76 -2.59
CA LYS A 224 4.94 -16.65 -2.42
C LYS A 224 3.79 -15.99 -1.66
N LEU A 225 3.41 -14.77 -2.06
CA LEU A 225 2.15 -14.22 -1.58
C LEU A 225 1.00 -15.14 -2.03
N ASN A 226 0.37 -15.78 -1.06
CA ASN A 226 -0.78 -16.65 -1.30
C ASN A 226 -2.06 -15.85 -1.10
N PHE A 227 -2.71 -15.50 -2.21
CA PHE A 227 -3.99 -14.78 -2.21
C PHE A 227 -5.20 -15.72 -2.07
N ALA A 228 -5.08 -16.82 -1.32
CA ALA A 228 -6.22 -17.67 -0.98
C ALA A 228 -7.15 -16.93 0.00
N TRP A 229 -8.08 -16.14 -0.56
CA TRP A 229 -9.00 -15.24 0.14
C TRP A 229 -9.92 -15.88 1.21
N SER A 230 -9.93 -17.21 1.32
CA SER A 230 -10.66 -17.94 2.39
C SER A 230 -10.14 -17.65 3.81
N HIS A 231 -9.05 -16.89 3.96
CA HIS A 231 -8.48 -16.48 5.24
C HIS A 231 -8.52 -14.97 5.53
N ALA A 232 -9.17 -14.16 4.67
CA ALA A 232 -9.29 -12.71 4.87
C ALA A 232 -9.93 -12.30 6.21
N SER A 233 -10.70 -13.19 6.86
CA SER A 233 -11.27 -12.96 8.19
C SER A 233 -10.33 -13.28 9.36
N LYS A 234 -9.11 -13.78 9.11
CA LYS A 234 -8.22 -14.35 10.14
C LYS A 234 -6.93 -13.58 10.38
N TYR A 235 -6.71 -12.43 9.73
CA TYR A 235 -5.54 -11.59 9.94
C TYR A 235 -5.69 -10.71 11.19
N ASN A 236 -5.95 -11.35 12.34
CA ASN A 236 -5.26 -10.94 13.55
C ASN A 236 -3.78 -11.21 13.28
N LEU A 237 -2.92 -10.23 13.59
CA LEU A 237 -1.47 -10.32 13.42
C LEU A 237 -1.01 -11.76 13.74
N PRO A 238 -0.48 -12.55 12.79
CA PRO A 238 0.27 -13.73 13.19
C PRO A 238 1.33 -13.19 14.14
N THR A 239 1.43 -13.72 15.35
CA THR A 239 2.41 -13.27 16.35
C THR A 239 3.77 -13.24 15.67
N HIS A 240 4.20 -12.07 15.19
CA HIS A 240 5.29 -11.98 14.24
C HIS A 240 6.54 -12.33 15.03
N ARG A 241 7.20 -13.42 14.65
CA ARG A 241 8.33 -13.93 15.46
C ARG A 241 9.64 -13.25 15.08
N ASN A 242 9.68 -12.60 13.93
CA ASN A 242 10.86 -11.94 13.38
C ASN A 242 10.48 -10.80 12.42
N LEU A 243 11.49 -10.02 12.03
CA LEU A 243 11.35 -8.88 11.12
C LEU A 243 10.87 -9.29 9.71
N ASP A 244 11.34 -10.43 9.18
CA ASP A 244 10.97 -10.87 7.83
C ASP A 244 9.45 -11.15 7.71
N ASP A 245 8.84 -11.71 8.77
CA ASP A 245 7.39 -11.92 8.84
C ASP A 245 6.62 -10.58 8.83
N LEU A 246 7.16 -9.52 9.45
CA LEU A 246 6.55 -8.18 9.46
C LEU A 246 6.66 -7.50 8.09
N LEU A 247 7.81 -7.60 7.42
CA LEU A 247 8.01 -7.04 6.08
C LEU A 247 7.10 -7.73 5.05
N HIS A 248 6.96 -9.05 5.18
CA HIS A 248 6.04 -9.83 4.38
C HIS A 248 4.58 -9.40 4.61
N SER A 249 4.18 -9.26 5.88
CA SER A 249 2.84 -8.78 6.25
C SER A 249 2.56 -7.39 5.69
N LEU A 250 3.53 -6.48 5.77
CA LEU A 250 3.39 -5.11 5.26
C LEU A 250 3.11 -5.13 3.75
N SER A 251 3.90 -5.89 3.00
CA SER A 251 3.75 -6.01 1.55
C SER A 251 2.45 -6.71 1.17
N TYR A 252 2.08 -7.78 1.88
CA TYR A 252 0.81 -8.49 1.69
C TYR A 252 -0.39 -7.58 1.94
N ASN A 253 -0.42 -6.86 3.06
CA ASN A 253 -1.48 -5.94 3.43
C ASN A 253 -1.61 -4.79 2.42
N ALA A 254 -0.50 -4.34 1.83
CA ALA A 254 -0.53 -3.34 0.76
C ALA A 254 -1.22 -3.87 -0.50
N PHE A 255 -0.96 -5.12 -0.91
CA PHE A 255 -1.71 -5.76 -1.99
C PHE A 255 -3.20 -5.94 -1.63
N VAL A 256 -3.51 -6.31 -0.39
CA VAL A 256 -4.91 -6.41 0.06
C VAL A 256 -5.60 -5.04 -0.04
N ALA A 257 -4.93 -3.96 0.32
CA ALA A 257 -5.46 -2.61 0.20
C ALA A 257 -5.71 -2.22 -1.26
N LEU A 258 -4.75 -2.48 -2.17
CA LEU A 258 -4.91 -2.24 -3.60
C LEU A 258 -6.10 -3.03 -4.18
N TYR A 259 -6.29 -4.28 -3.73
CA TYR A 259 -7.44 -5.07 -4.13
C TYR A 259 -8.77 -4.49 -3.60
N LEU A 260 -8.80 -4.02 -2.35
CA LEU A 260 -10.00 -3.37 -1.80
C LEU A 260 -10.38 -2.11 -2.59
N LEU A 261 -9.40 -1.32 -3.04
CA LEU A 261 -9.65 -0.19 -3.93
C LEU A 261 -10.16 -0.64 -5.32
N SER A 262 -9.64 -1.75 -5.83
CA SER A 262 -10.00 -2.28 -7.15
C SER A 262 -11.37 -2.97 -7.20
N ARG A 263 -11.87 -3.47 -6.06
CA ARG A 263 -13.16 -4.19 -5.95
C ARG A 263 -14.24 -3.37 -5.23
N GLY A 264 -13.84 -2.28 -4.58
CA GLY A 264 -14.69 -1.53 -3.68
C GLY A 264 -15.63 -0.61 -4.42
N ARG A 265 -16.94 -0.90 -4.41
CA ARG A 265 -18.02 0.00 -4.88
C ARG A 265 -18.04 1.39 -4.21
N LEU A 266 -17.21 1.57 -3.19
CA LEU A 266 -17.06 2.80 -2.44
C LEU A 266 -16.14 3.81 -3.15
N HIS A 267 -15.21 3.34 -3.99
CA HIS A 267 -14.15 4.15 -4.61
C HIS A 267 -14.29 4.13 -6.14
N GLU A 268 -14.47 5.32 -6.73
CA GLU A 268 -14.58 5.59 -8.18
C GLU A 268 -15.31 4.51 -9.03
N SER A 269 -15.03 4.44 -10.34
CA SER A 269 -15.44 3.31 -11.19
C SER A 269 -14.40 2.22 -11.05
N ASP A 270 -14.84 0.95 -10.93
CA ASP A 270 -13.94 -0.21 -10.81
C ASP A 270 -12.88 -0.23 -11.95
N VAL A 271 -13.22 0.27 -13.14
CA VAL A 271 -12.29 0.42 -14.29
C VAL A 271 -11.15 1.40 -13.99
N ALA A 272 -11.47 2.64 -13.60
CA ALA A 272 -10.47 3.68 -13.36
C ALA A 272 -9.54 3.32 -12.19
N CYS A 273 -10.10 2.71 -11.13
CA CYS A 273 -9.33 2.19 -10.00
C CYS A 273 -8.33 1.12 -10.45
N VAL A 274 -8.78 0.15 -11.24
CA VAL A 274 -7.92 -0.92 -11.75
C VAL A 274 -6.84 -0.34 -12.67
N GLU A 275 -7.18 0.57 -13.58
CA GLU A 275 -6.21 1.25 -14.45
C GLU A 275 -5.11 1.93 -13.65
N MET A 276 -5.49 2.71 -12.63
CA MET A 276 -4.54 3.46 -11.82
C MET A 276 -3.64 2.55 -10.97
N VAL A 277 -4.21 1.51 -10.33
CA VAL A 277 -3.42 0.52 -9.57
C VAL A 277 -2.39 -0.14 -10.47
N LEU A 278 -2.81 -0.47 -11.69
CA LEU A 278 -1.98 -1.12 -12.66
C LEU A 278 -0.88 -0.21 -13.23
N ASP A 279 -1.20 1.03 -13.57
CA ASP A 279 -0.24 2.03 -14.04
C ASP A 279 0.87 2.29 -13.02
N ASN A 280 0.57 2.16 -11.73
CA ASN A 280 1.57 2.27 -10.66
C ASN A 280 2.41 0.99 -10.50
N LEU A 281 1.83 -0.20 -10.72
CA LEU A 281 2.55 -1.48 -10.60
C LEU A 281 3.42 -1.79 -11.83
N LEU A 282 3.02 -1.34 -13.03
CA LEU A 282 3.68 -1.63 -14.30
C LEU A 282 5.15 -1.16 -14.39
N PRO A 283 5.53 0.04 -13.93
CA PRO A 283 6.94 0.48 -13.93
C PRO A 283 7.87 -0.50 -13.22
N GLY A 284 7.43 -1.06 -12.08
CA GLY A 284 8.18 -2.07 -11.33
C GLY A 284 8.32 -3.41 -12.05
N LEU A 285 7.44 -3.71 -13.00
CA LEU A 285 7.47 -4.92 -13.84
C LEU A 285 8.37 -4.74 -15.06
N ALA A 286 8.20 -3.61 -15.75
CA ALA A 286 8.67 -3.38 -17.12
C ALA A 286 10.12 -2.90 -17.24
N TRP A 287 10.65 -2.22 -16.22
CA TRP A 287 11.95 -1.55 -16.34
C TRP A 287 12.89 -2.05 -15.24
N GLY A 288 14.11 -2.41 -15.64
CA GLY A 288 15.22 -2.69 -14.73
C GLY A 288 15.73 -1.42 -14.03
N GLY A 289 14.81 -0.62 -13.50
CA GLY A 289 15.13 0.52 -12.65
C GLY A 289 15.87 0.06 -11.40
N SER A 290 16.45 1.04 -10.70
CA SER A 290 17.29 0.99 -9.49
C SER A 290 16.82 0.09 -8.33
N LEU A 291 15.70 -0.61 -8.47
CA LEU A 291 15.14 -1.54 -7.50
C LEU A 291 15.96 -2.84 -7.49
N GLY A 292 17.02 -2.80 -6.68
CA GLY A 292 17.52 -3.99 -6.03
C GLY A 292 18.34 -4.96 -6.89
N THR A 293 18.57 -6.14 -6.36
CA THR A 293 19.25 -7.24 -7.04
C THR A 293 18.33 -7.91 -8.07
N ALA A 294 18.91 -8.68 -9.00
CA ALA A 294 18.12 -9.44 -9.98
C ALA A 294 17.12 -10.41 -9.34
N ARG A 295 17.43 -10.90 -8.13
CA ARG A 295 16.55 -11.79 -7.34
C ARG A 295 15.32 -11.02 -6.84
N GLU A 296 15.51 -9.82 -6.32
CA GLU A 296 14.44 -9.00 -5.75
C GLU A 296 13.44 -8.57 -6.83
N ARG A 297 13.94 -8.15 -8.01
CA ARG A 297 13.09 -7.89 -9.18
C ARG A 297 12.28 -9.12 -9.61
N THR A 298 12.87 -10.30 -9.49
CA THR A 298 12.18 -11.54 -9.82
C THR A 298 11.06 -11.82 -8.81
N ILE A 299 11.33 -11.65 -7.52
CA ILE A 299 10.35 -11.82 -6.44
C ILE A 299 9.17 -10.85 -6.61
N MET A 300 9.47 -9.56 -6.81
CA MET A 300 8.44 -8.53 -7.04
C MET A 300 7.56 -8.89 -8.25
N ARG A 301 8.15 -9.30 -9.37
CA ARG A 301 7.38 -9.74 -10.54
C ARG A 301 6.45 -10.92 -10.24
N HIS A 302 6.92 -11.92 -9.50
CA HIS A 302 6.07 -13.05 -9.10
C HIS A 302 4.89 -12.59 -8.24
N ASN A 303 5.14 -11.70 -7.28
CA ASN A 303 4.12 -11.18 -6.37
C ASN A 303 3.06 -10.36 -7.12
N VAL A 304 3.48 -9.47 -8.03
CA VAL A 304 2.55 -8.69 -8.86
C VAL A 304 1.78 -9.59 -9.84
N LEU A 305 2.42 -10.58 -10.46
CA LEU A 305 1.72 -11.54 -11.31
C LEU A 305 0.69 -12.36 -10.52
N ALA A 306 1.03 -12.77 -9.29
CA ALA A 306 0.10 -13.46 -8.40
C ALA A 306 -1.08 -12.55 -8.00
N PHE A 307 -0.84 -11.25 -7.79
CA PHE A 307 -1.88 -10.27 -7.53
C PHE A 307 -2.82 -10.11 -8.73
N VAL A 308 -2.27 -9.82 -9.93
CA VAL A 308 -3.07 -9.71 -11.17
C VAL A 308 -3.91 -10.96 -11.37
N ARG A 309 -3.29 -12.15 -11.25
CA ARG A 309 -3.94 -13.44 -11.45
C ARG A 309 -5.10 -13.69 -10.48
N ASN A 310 -4.85 -13.52 -9.19
CA ASN A 310 -5.78 -13.97 -8.15
C ASN A 310 -6.74 -12.87 -7.69
N CYS A 311 -6.49 -11.61 -8.05
CA CYS A 311 -7.24 -10.46 -7.55
C CYS A 311 -7.90 -9.69 -8.70
N LEU A 312 -7.16 -9.28 -9.73
CA LEU A 312 -7.71 -8.44 -10.80
C LEU A 312 -8.45 -9.23 -11.88
N LEU A 313 -7.99 -10.45 -12.24
CA LEU A 313 -8.68 -11.28 -13.22
C LEU A 313 -10.10 -11.67 -12.80
N PRO A 314 -10.37 -12.08 -11.55
CA PRO A 314 -11.75 -12.33 -11.12
C PRO A 314 -12.66 -11.10 -11.30
N ILE A 315 -12.16 -9.89 -11.00
CA ILE A 315 -12.93 -8.65 -11.17
C ILE A 315 -13.23 -8.41 -12.66
N ALA A 316 -12.23 -8.58 -13.53
CA ALA A 316 -12.41 -8.43 -14.98
C ALA A 316 -13.37 -9.47 -15.59
N LYS A 317 -13.47 -10.68 -15.02
CA LYS A 317 -14.47 -11.68 -15.45
C LYS A 317 -15.89 -11.31 -15.02
N GLU A 318 -16.02 -10.62 -13.90
CA GLU A 318 -17.33 -10.17 -13.39
C GLU A 318 -17.82 -8.93 -14.15
N GLN A 319 -16.96 -8.22 -14.87
CA GLN A 319 -17.26 -6.96 -15.55
C GLN A 319 -16.61 -6.86 -16.94
N ASP A 320 -17.43 -6.93 -17.99
CA ASP A 320 -16.98 -6.89 -19.40
C ASP A 320 -16.17 -5.62 -19.76
N GLU A 321 -16.43 -4.48 -19.10
CA GLU A 321 -15.73 -3.21 -19.33
C GLU A 321 -14.26 -3.26 -18.90
N LEU A 322 -13.91 -4.13 -17.93
CA LEU A 322 -12.55 -4.29 -17.40
C LEU A 322 -11.69 -5.25 -18.24
N GLU A 323 -12.30 -6.03 -19.14
CA GLU A 323 -11.59 -7.02 -19.96
C GLU A 323 -10.50 -6.32 -20.80
N GLY A 324 -10.84 -5.19 -21.44
CA GLY A 324 -9.92 -4.43 -22.30
C GLY A 324 -8.71 -3.83 -21.58
N THR A 325 -8.92 -3.34 -20.36
CA THR A 325 -7.87 -2.79 -19.49
C THR A 325 -6.90 -3.88 -19.05
N VAL A 326 -7.43 -4.98 -18.51
CA VAL A 326 -6.59 -6.08 -18.04
C VAL A 326 -5.89 -6.79 -19.21
N LEU A 327 -6.51 -6.85 -20.39
CA LEU A 327 -5.87 -7.30 -21.62
C LEU A 327 -4.67 -6.43 -21.98
N THR A 328 -4.85 -5.10 -21.98
CA THR A 328 -3.76 -4.15 -22.28
C THR A 328 -2.61 -4.28 -21.29
N LEU A 329 -2.92 -4.52 -20.02
CA LEU A 329 -1.93 -4.80 -19.01
C LEU A 329 -1.15 -6.09 -19.26
N VAL A 330 -1.85 -7.20 -19.52
CA VAL A 330 -1.20 -8.48 -19.82
C VAL A 330 -0.30 -8.32 -21.05
N ARG A 331 -0.71 -7.53 -22.04
CA ARG A 331 0.16 -7.17 -23.18
C ARG A 331 1.45 -6.46 -22.72
N HIS A 332 1.37 -5.50 -21.79
CA HIS A 332 2.57 -4.83 -21.24
C HIS A 332 3.47 -5.78 -20.44
N LEU A 333 2.87 -6.66 -19.63
CA LEU A 333 3.56 -7.71 -18.88
C LEU A 333 4.30 -8.68 -19.79
N CYS A 334 3.67 -9.10 -20.89
CA CYS A 334 4.29 -9.99 -21.87
C CYS A 334 5.44 -9.31 -22.64
N GLY A 335 5.32 -8.01 -22.95
CA GLY A 335 6.40 -7.24 -23.59
C GLY A 335 7.61 -7.02 -22.69
N ALA A 336 7.40 -6.90 -21.38
CA ALA A 336 8.47 -6.73 -20.37
C ALA A 336 9.33 -7.99 -20.15
N VAL A 337 8.89 -9.16 -20.63
CA VAL A 337 9.39 -10.46 -20.16
C VAL A 337 10.09 -11.22 -21.28
N VAL A 338 11.37 -10.90 -21.48
CA VAL A 338 12.32 -11.76 -22.22
C VAL A 338 12.88 -12.89 -21.32
N ARG A 339 12.66 -12.82 -19.98
CA ARG A 339 13.36 -13.67 -18.99
C ARG A 339 12.49 -14.60 -18.12
N MET A 340 11.16 -14.54 -18.16
CA MET A 340 10.25 -15.36 -17.32
C MET A 340 9.21 -16.12 -18.16
N ALA A 341 9.69 -16.83 -19.19
CA ALA A 341 8.83 -17.54 -20.14
C ALA A 341 7.87 -18.54 -19.45
N THR A 342 8.22 -19.13 -18.31
CA THR A 342 7.41 -20.14 -17.61
C THR A 342 6.20 -19.56 -16.86
N ASP A 343 6.36 -18.45 -16.14
CA ASP A 343 5.26 -17.84 -15.38
C ASP A 343 4.29 -17.11 -16.30
N VAL A 344 4.82 -16.48 -17.35
CA VAL A 344 3.99 -15.92 -18.43
C VAL A 344 3.26 -17.02 -19.19
N ARG A 345 3.89 -18.16 -19.51
CA ARG A 345 3.19 -19.33 -20.08
C ARG A 345 2.01 -19.74 -19.22
N ARG A 346 2.22 -19.86 -17.90
CA ARG A 346 1.16 -20.26 -16.97
C ARG A 346 0.04 -19.23 -16.89
N LEU A 347 0.39 -17.94 -16.81
CA LEU A 347 -0.57 -16.84 -16.82
C LEU A 347 -1.37 -16.86 -18.14
N VAL A 348 -0.71 -16.91 -19.29
CA VAL A 348 -1.33 -16.95 -20.62
C VAL A 348 -2.26 -18.16 -20.76
N LYS A 349 -1.86 -19.33 -20.26
CA LYS A 349 -2.72 -20.53 -20.28
C LYS A 349 -3.99 -20.35 -19.44
N GLU A 350 -3.87 -19.80 -18.25
CA GLU A 350 -5.03 -19.57 -17.38
C GLU A 350 -5.92 -18.43 -17.88
N LEU A 351 -5.31 -17.43 -18.53
CA LEU A 351 -6.01 -16.35 -19.22
C LEU A 351 -6.72 -16.86 -20.46
N GLN A 352 -6.14 -17.79 -21.22
CA GLN A 352 -6.79 -18.42 -22.37
C GLN A 352 -8.08 -19.13 -21.98
N ASP A 353 -8.06 -19.88 -20.89
CA ASP A 353 -9.24 -20.59 -20.37
C ASP A 353 -10.34 -19.60 -19.92
N SER A 354 -9.97 -18.35 -19.66
CA SER A 354 -10.81 -17.34 -19.04
C SER A 354 -11.26 -16.21 -19.96
N MET A 355 -10.44 -15.87 -20.96
CA MET A 355 -10.53 -14.70 -21.85
C MET A 355 -9.85 -15.09 -23.19
N PRO A 356 -10.51 -15.83 -24.08
CA PRO A 356 -9.90 -16.38 -25.30
C PRO A 356 -9.32 -15.31 -26.25
N ASN A 357 -9.83 -14.08 -26.18
CA ASN A 357 -9.36 -12.94 -26.97
C ASN A 357 -7.94 -12.46 -26.58
N ILE A 358 -7.45 -12.86 -25.40
CA ILE A 358 -6.11 -12.47 -24.92
C ILE A 358 -4.99 -12.97 -25.80
N ILE A 359 -5.17 -14.14 -26.43
CA ILE A 359 -4.12 -14.71 -27.26
C ILE A 359 -3.99 -13.93 -28.56
N ILE A 360 -5.10 -13.53 -29.17
CA ILE A 360 -5.09 -12.71 -30.39
C ILE A 360 -4.35 -11.39 -30.11
N ALA A 361 -4.72 -10.75 -29.00
CA ALA A 361 -4.12 -9.54 -28.48
C ALA A 361 -2.61 -9.66 -28.18
N LEU A 362 -2.15 -10.82 -27.73
CA LEU A 362 -0.75 -11.10 -27.44
C LEU A 362 0.05 -11.38 -28.71
N VAL A 363 -0.49 -12.19 -29.62
CA VAL A 363 0.11 -12.53 -30.92
C VAL A 363 0.32 -11.27 -31.75
N GLU A 364 -0.63 -10.33 -31.75
CA GLU A 364 -0.50 -9.05 -32.46
C GLU A 364 0.68 -8.21 -31.97
N ARG A 365 0.95 -8.18 -30.66
CA ARG A 365 2.04 -7.36 -30.09
C ARG A 365 3.41 -8.02 -30.20
N PHE A 366 3.46 -9.35 -30.25
CA PHE A 366 4.72 -10.06 -30.47
C PHE A 366 5.28 -9.86 -31.88
N LYS A 367 4.45 -9.44 -32.85
CA LYS A 367 4.92 -9.02 -34.18
C LYS A 367 5.94 -7.88 -34.12
N ASP A 368 5.79 -6.98 -33.14
CA ASP A 368 6.65 -5.79 -33.03
C ASP A 368 7.91 -6.01 -32.17
N VAL A 369 8.15 -7.24 -31.69
CA VAL A 369 9.27 -7.58 -30.79
C VAL A 369 10.29 -8.45 -31.52
N SER A 370 11.58 -8.32 -31.18
CA SER A 370 12.68 -9.00 -31.89
C SER A 370 12.40 -10.50 -32.16
N PRO A 371 12.81 -11.05 -33.33
CA PRO A 371 12.42 -12.39 -33.79
C PRO A 371 12.72 -13.53 -32.80
N THR A 372 13.82 -13.42 -32.04
CA THR A 372 14.23 -14.42 -31.04
C THR A 372 13.36 -14.44 -29.79
N VAL A 373 12.81 -13.28 -29.40
CA VAL A 373 11.85 -13.16 -28.29
C VAL A 373 10.48 -13.62 -28.75
N CYS A 374 10.11 -13.23 -29.96
CA CYS A 374 8.87 -13.62 -30.60
C CYS A 374 8.75 -15.15 -30.73
N GLY A 375 9.81 -15.84 -31.19
CA GLY A 375 9.81 -17.31 -31.29
C GLY A 375 9.60 -18.04 -29.95
N LYS A 376 10.17 -17.54 -28.84
CA LYS A 376 10.00 -18.16 -27.51
C LYS A 376 8.62 -17.89 -26.89
N ALA A 377 8.08 -16.70 -27.14
CA ALA A 377 6.75 -16.32 -26.69
C ALA A 377 5.65 -16.97 -27.54
N LEU A 378 5.86 -17.14 -28.84
CA LEU A 378 4.93 -17.84 -29.71
C LEU A 378 4.96 -19.34 -29.49
N SER A 379 6.11 -19.96 -29.23
CA SER A 379 6.19 -21.36 -28.77
C SER A 379 5.43 -21.56 -27.46
N ALA A 380 5.55 -20.61 -26.53
CA ALA A 380 4.78 -20.59 -25.29
C ALA A 380 3.26 -20.50 -25.53
N VAL A 381 2.83 -19.64 -26.45
CA VAL A 381 1.42 -19.42 -26.79
C VAL A 381 0.85 -20.59 -27.59
N SER A 382 1.61 -21.16 -28.55
CA SER A 382 1.19 -22.30 -29.37
C SER A 382 1.06 -23.60 -28.57
N GLU A 383 1.87 -23.76 -27.51
CA GLU A 383 1.73 -24.87 -26.55
C GLU A 383 0.45 -24.76 -25.70
N CYS A 384 -0.12 -23.56 -25.57
CA CYS A 384 -1.34 -23.31 -24.80
C CYS A 384 -2.59 -23.29 -25.68
N ALA A 385 -2.49 -22.74 -26.90
CA ALA A 385 -3.60 -22.57 -27.82
C ALA A 385 -4.16 -23.91 -28.34
N SER A 386 -5.35 -24.28 -27.87
CA SER A 386 -6.13 -25.41 -28.38
C SER A 386 -7.06 -25.03 -29.55
N LEU A 387 -7.06 -23.75 -29.95
CA LEU A 387 -7.97 -23.19 -30.95
C LEU A 387 -7.28 -23.07 -32.32
N PRO A 388 -7.79 -23.74 -33.38
CA PRO A 388 -7.26 -23.67 -34.74
C PRO A 388 -7.16 -22.23 -35.30
N SER A 389 -8.10 -21.36 -34.95
CA SER A 389 -8.15 -19.97 -35.40
C SER A 389 -6.94 -19.14 -34.93
N ILE A 390 -6.32 -19.48 -33.80
CA ILE A 390 -5.15 -18.79 -33.28
C ILE A 390 -3.90 -19.20 -34.06
N ILE A 391 -3.79 -20.48 -34.43
CA ILE A 391 -2.69 -20.99 -35.26
C ILE A 391 -2.72 -20.30 -36.62
N ASP A 392 -3.91 -20.14 -37.23
CA ASP A 392 -4.07 -19.43 -38.49
C ASP A 392 -3.68 -17.94 -38.38
N ILE A 393 -3.99 -17.27 -37.27
CA ILE A 393 -3.56 -15.89 -37.00
C ILE A 393 -2.04 -15.82 -36.82
N ILE A 394 -1.43 -16.76 -36.09
CA ILE A 394 0.02 -16.83 -35.91
C ILE A 394 0.71 -17.08 -37.27
N CYS A 395 0.25 -18.06 -38.05
CA CYS A 395 0.80 -18.39 -39.36
C CYS A 395 0.67 -17.24 -40.37
N SER A 396 -0.51 -16.64 -40.50
CA SER A 396 -0.76 -15.51 -41.41
C SER A 396 0.02 -14.24 -41.07
N SER A 397 0.47 -14.12 -39.82
CA SER A 397 1.29 -13.00 -39.37
C SER A 397 2.78 -13.16 -39.69
N PHE A 398 3.27 -14.39 -39.86
CA PHE A 398 4.68 -14.71 -40.10
C PHE A 398 5.03 -15.01 -41.55
N ASP A 399 4.04 -15.31 -42.39
CA ASP A 399 4.23 -15.44 -43.85
C ASP A 399 4.70 -14.13 -44.53
N ARG A 400 4.83 -13.02 -43.79
CA ARG A 400 5.36 -11.74 -44.30
C ARG A 400 6.79 -11.37 -43.85
N GLU A 401 7.41 -12.11 -42.92
CA GLU A 401 8.76 -11.77 -42.39
C GLU A 401 9.80 -12.90 -42.58
N LEU A 402 9.47 -13.96 -43.33
CA LEU A 402 10.39 -15.06 -43.67
C LEU A 402 10.85 -15.06 -45.14
N GLU A 403 10.73 -13.93 -45.83
CA GLU A 403 11.56 -13.56 -46.99
C GLU A 403 12.56 -12.48 -46.57
#